data_AF-A0A843T906-F1
#
_entry.id   AF-A0A843T906-F1
#
_cell.length_a   1.000
_cell.length_b   1.000
_cell.length_c   1.000
_cell.angle_alpha   90.00
_cell.angle_beta   90.00
_cell.angle_gamma   90.00
#
_symmetry.space_group_name_H-M   'P 1'
#
loop_
_entity.id
_entity.type
_entity.pdbx_description
1 polymer ?
#
loop_
_entity_poly.entity_id
_entity_poly.type
_entity_poly.pdbx_seq_one_letter_code
_entity_poly.pdbx_strand_id
1 'polypeptide(L)'
;SDDDGGTNGLYLMPPDLLAPRFGSASLKAHVDAAADRHLRCSILALPRLALDIDTIKDVEAFLERPAYGPSRTRDLLTKRPTTT
;
A
#
# COMPACT_ATOMS: atom_id res chain seq x y z
N SER A 1 15.86 -1.19 -4.21
CA SER A 1 14.41 -1.44 -4.29
C SER A 1 14.05 -2.00 -2.93
N ASP A 2 13.59 -1.12 -2.05
CA ASP A 2 13.26 -1.40 -0.66
C ASP A 2 11.81 -1.93 -0.57
N ASP A 3 11.45 -2.84 -1.48
CA ASP A 3 10.11 -3.44 -1.50
C ASP A 3 10.17 -4.76 -0.73
N ASP A 4 9.75 -4.72 0.52
CA ASP A 4 9.68 -5.87 1.42
C ASP A 4 8.68 -6.94 0.95
N GLY A 5 8.00 -6.75 -0.19
CA GLY A 5 7.02 -7.69 -0.73
C GLY A 5 5.72 -7.69 0.07
N GLY A 6 5.33 -6.51 0.56
CA GLY A 6 4.17 -6.27 1.41
C GLY A 6 2.83 -6.33 0.66
N THR A 7 1.74 -6.03 1.36
CA THR A 7 0.38 -6.01 0.81
C THR A 7 -0.35 -4.74 1.25
N ASN A 8 -0.50 -3.79 0.34
CA ASN A 8 -1.14 -2.50 0.63
C ASN A 8 -2.66 -2.60 0.81
N GLY A 9 -3.27 -3.68 0.30
CA GLY A 9 -4.70 -3.92 0.42
C GLY A 9 -5.02 -5.39 0.29
N LEU A 10 -5.87 -5.89 1.18
CA LEU A 10 -6.39 -7.24 1.16
C LEU A 10 -7.91 -7.19 1.17
N TYR A 11 -8.54 -7.81 0.18
CA TYR A 11 -9.99 -7.95 0.09
C TYR A 11 -10.37 -9.42 0.24
N LEU A 12 -11.28 -9.71 1.17
CA LEU A 12 -11.75 -11.06 1.48
C LEU A 12 -13.27 -11.09 1.50
N MET A 13 -13.86 -12.06 0.81
CA MET A 13 -15.30 -12.31 0.82
C MET A 13 -15.58 -13.81 0.76
N PRO A 14 -16.12 -14.44 1.83
CA PRO A 14 -16.38 -13.85 3.15
C PRO A 14 -15.09 -13.42 3.90
N PRO A 15 -15.19 -12.56 4.94
CA PRO A 15 -14.01 -11.99 5.61
C PRO A 15 -13.14 -13.01 6.37
N ASP A 16 -13.67 -14.21 6.63
CA ASP A 16 -13.02 -15.31 7.35
C ASP A 16 -12.32 -16.33 6.44
N LEU A 17 -12.25 -16.07 5.13
CA LEU A 17 -11.58 -16.94 4.15
C LEU A 17 -10.11 -17.20 4.48
N LEU A 18 -9.40 -16.23 5.07
CA LEU A 18 -7.99 -16.30 5.45
C LEU A 18 -7.76 -15.40 6.66
N ALA A 19 -6.86 -15.80 7.56
CA ALA A 19 -6.37 -14.90 8.60
C ALA A 19 -5.37 -13.91 7.98
N PRO A 20 -5.58 -12.58 8.08
CA PRO A 20 -4.64 -11.60 7.54
C PRO A 20 -3.27 -11.69 8.21
N ARG A 21 -2.20 -11.61 7.41
CA ARG A 21 -0.80 -11.67 7.85
C ARG A 21 0.02 -10.58 7.18
N PHE A 22 -0.10 -9.34 7.68
CA PHE A 22 0.67 -8.19 7.19
C PHE A 22 2.10 -8.16 7.75
N GLY A 23 2.98 -7.42 7.06
CA GLY A 23 4.41 -7.31 7.37
C GLY A 23 5.27 -7.66 6.16
N SER A 24 6.56 -7.86 6.39
CA SER A 24 7.49 -8.24 5.33
C SER A 24 7.08 -9.57 4.69
N ALA A 25 7.18 -9.65 3.36
CA ALA A 25 6.75 -10.77 2.52
C ALA A 25 5.27 -11.16 2.65
N SER A 26 4.39 -10.25 3.11
CA SER A 26 2.97 -10.57 3.30
C SER A 26 2.26 -10.96 2.02
N LEU A 27 2.65 -10.43 0.85
CA LEU A 27 2.02 -10.82 -0.42
C LEU A 27 2.16 -12.32 -0.67
N LYS A 28 3.40 -12.83 -0.51
CA LYS A 28 3.67 -14.26 -0.66
C LYS A 28 2.88 -15.08 0.37
N ALA A 29 2.87 -14.64 1.62
CA ALA A 29 2.13 -15.34 2.68
C ALA A 29 0.63 -15.46 2.38
N HIS A 30 0.00 -14.41 1.85
CA HIS A 30 -1.41 -14.44 1.46
C HIS A 30 -1.66 -15.33 0.23
N VAL A 31 -0.79 -15.29 -0.78
CA VAL A 31 -0.91 -16.12 -1.99
C VAL A 31 -0.76 -17.61 -1.66
N ASP A 32 0.24 -17.96 -0.86
CA ASP A 32 0.47 -19.35 -0.42
C ASP A 32 -0.75 -19.86 0.39
N ALA A 33 -1.25 -19.06 1.33
CA ALA A 33 -2.41 -19.44 2.14
C ALA A 33 -3.71 -19.59 1.31
N ALA A 34 -3.87 -18.79 0.25
CA ALA A 34 -4.98 -18.95 -0.69
C ALA A 34 -4.84 -20.23 -1.51
N ALA A 35 -3.63 -20.55 -1.98
CA ALA A 35 -3.35 -21.76 -2.74
C ALA A 35 -3.60 -23.03 -1.90
N ASP A 36 -3.13 -23.06 -0.65
CA ASP A 36 -3.33 -24.17 0.29
C ASP A 36 -4.81 -24.47 0.56
N ARG A 37 -5.67 -23.46 0.45
CA ARG A 37 -7.13 -23.56 0.64
C ARG A 37 -7.91 -23.63 -0.68
N HIS A 38 -7.21 -23.75 -1.81
CA HIS A 38 -7.79 -23.77 -3.17
C HIS A 38 -8.72 -22.58 -3.47
N LEU A 39 -8.38 -21.40 -2.95
CA LEU A 39 -9.13 -20.17 -3.15
C LEU A 39 -8.73 -19.48 -4.45
N ARG A 40 -9.69 -18.78 -5.07
CA ARG A 40 -9.36 -17.84 -6.15
C ARG A 40 -8.64 -16.63 -5.55
N CYS A 41 -7.44 -16.36 -6.05
CA CYS A 41 -6.64 -15.20 -5.66
C CYS A 41 -6.31 -14.37 -6.89
N SER A 42 -6.42 -13.04 -6.80
CA SER A 42 -6.06 -12.11 -7.87
C SER A 42 -5.20 -11.00 -7.30
N ILE A 43 -4.05 -10.74 -7.93
CA ILE A 43 -3.16 -9.64 -7.57
C ILE A 43 -3.50 -8.46 -8.47
N LEU A 44 -3.93 -7.35 -7.88
CA LEU A 44 -4.32 -6.15 -8.62
C LEU A 44 -3.22 -5.09 -8.51
N ALA A 45 -2.59 -4.77 -9.64
CA ALA A 45 -1.69 -3.64 -9.75
C ALA A 45 -2.51 -2.34 -9.79
N LEU A 46 -2.68 -1.70 -8.64
CA LEU A 46 -3.41 -0.45 -8.48
C LEU A 46 -2.44 0.69 -8.14
N PRO A 47 -1.90 1.44 -9.12
CA PRO A 47 -0.81 2.40 -8.88
C PRO A 47 -1.11 3.43 -7.80
N ARG A 48 -2.38 3.83 -7.66
CA ARG A 48 -2.84 4.81 -6.67
C ARG A 48 -2.91 4.26 -5.24
N LEU A 49 -3.03 2.94 -5.07
CA LEU A 49 -3.04 2.26 -3.77
C LEU A 49 -1.67 1.63 -3.45
N ALA A 50 -0.84 1.40 -4.49
CA ALA A 50 0.44 0.71 -4.39
C ALA A 50 1.56 1.51 -3.70
N LEU A 51 1.35 2.79 -3.36
CA LEU A 51 2.33 3.59 -2.62
C LEU A 51 1.85 3.77 -1.19
N ASP A 52 2.49 3.07 -0.25
CA ASP A 52 2.41 3.39 1.17
C ASP A 52 3.53 4.38 1.54
N ILE A 53 3.35 5.15 2.62
CA ILE A 53 4.27 6.22 3.02
C ILE A 53 4.94 5.85 4.34
N ASP A 54 6.01 5.07 4.28
CA ASP A 54 6.77 4.62 5.45
C ASP A 54 8.08 5.40 5.65
N THR A 55 8.67 5.88 4.55
CA THR A 55 9.96 6.57 4.55
C THR A 55 9.88 7.95 3.91
N ILE A 56 10.93 8.76 4.12
CA ILE A 56 11.05 10.07 3.46
C ILE A 56 11.09 9.93 1.93
N LYS A 57 11.69 8.85 1.39
CA LYS A 57 11.70 8.60 -0.05
C LYS A 57 10.28 8.39 -0.61
N ASP A 58 9.40 7.78 0.18
CA ASP A 58 8.00 7.56 -0.24
C ASP A 58 7.22 8.88 -0.27
N VAL A 59 7.54 9.81 0.64
CA VAL A 59 7.01 11.17 0.62
C VAL A 59 7.44 11.91 -0.65
N GLU A 60 8.71 11.81 -1.03
CA GLU A 60 9.22 12.38 -2.28
C GLU A 60 8.48 11.79 -3.49
N ALA A 61 8.39 10.45 -3.56
CA ALA A 61 7.65 9.74 -4.61
C ALA A 61 6.16 10.13 -4.65
N PHE A 62 5.54 10.38 -3.50
CA PHE A 62 4.17 10.87 -3.41
C PHE A 62 4.00 12.27 -3.98
N LEU A 63 4.94 13.18 -3.71
CA LEU A 63 4.90 14.57 -4.19
C LEU A 63 5.15 14.65 -5.70
N GLU A 64 5.98 13.77 -6.26
CA GLU A 64 6.25 13.67 -7.71
C GLU A 64 5.05 13.16 -8.52
N ARG A 65 4.18 12.34 -7.92
CA ARG A 65 2.98 11.83 -8.60
C ARG A 65 1.97 12.95 -8.91
N PRO A 66 1.17 12.84 -9.99
CA PRO A 66 0.06 13.75 -10.22
C PRO A 66 -0.94 13.76 -9.05
N ALA A 67 -1.44 14.94 -8.69
CA ALA A 67 -2.54 15.03 -7.74
C ALA A 67 -3.85 14.59 -8.42
N TYR A 68 -4.60 13.71 -7.77
CA TYR A 68 -5.88 13.19 -8.27
C TYR A 68 -7.08 13.85 -7.56
N GLY A 69 -6.96 15.13 -7.23
CA GLY A 69 -7.92 15.92 -6.46
C GLY A 69 -7.28 16.58 -5.22
N PRO A 70 -8.09 17.27 -4.39
CA PRO A 70 -7.61 17.90 -3.16
C PRO A 70 -6.97 16.86 -2.23
N SER A 71 -5.80 17.18 -1.67
CA SER A 71 -5.06 16.29 -0.77
C SER A 71 -4.50 17.08 0.41
N ARG A 72 -5.07 16.83 1.60
CA ARG A 72 -4.59 17.45 2.85
C ARG A 72 -3.12 17.14 3.11
N THR A 73 -2.68 15.92 2.80
CA THR A 73 -1.28 15.49 2.94
C THR A 73 -0.36 16.33 2.05
N ARG A 74 -0.71 16.51 0.77
CA ARG A 74 0.07 17.35 -0.14
C ARG A 74 0.09 18.81 0.30
N ASP A 75 -1.06 19.36 0.70
CA ASP A 75 -1.15 20.73 1.20
C ASP A 75 -0.26 20.93 2.44
N LEU A 76 -0.21 19.95 3.34
CA LEU A 76 0.64 20.00 4.53
C LEU A 76 2.13 19.97 4.15
N LEU A 77 2.53 19.04 3.28
CA LEU A 77 3.93 18.83 2.91
C LEU A 77 4.52 19.94 2.04
N THR A 78 3.68 20.70 1.33
CA THR A 78 4.11 21.79 0.43
C THR A 78 4.04 23.17 1.06
N LYS A 79 3.45 23.29 2.27
CA LYS A 79 3.51 24.54 3.04
C LYS A 79 4.95 24.86 3.38
N ARG A 80 5.41 26.05 2.98
CA ARG A 80 6.71 26.56 3.44
C ARG A 80 6.62 26.83 4.95
N PRO A 81 7.62 26.43 5.75
CA PRO A 81 7.65 26.79 7.15
C PRO A 81 7.66 28.32 7.28
N THR A 82 6.75 28.87 8.08
CA THR A 82 6.77 30.29 8.45
C THR A 82 7.95 30.51 9.38
N THR A 83 9.03 31.07 8.86
CA THR A 83 10.14 31.56 9.67
C THR A 83 9.62 32.65 10.60
N THR A 84 9.64 32.40 11.91
CA THR A 84 9.52 33.41 12.97
C THR A 84 10.86 33.51 13.66
#